data_AF-A0A438F1U0-F1
#
_entry.id   AF-A0A438F1U0-F1
#
_cell.length_a   1.000
_cell.length_b   1.000
_cell.length_c   1.000
_cell.angle_alpha   90.00
_cell.angle_beta   90.00
_cell.angle_gamma   90.00
#
_symmetry.space_group_name_H-M   'P 1'
#
loop_
_entity.id
_entity.type
_entity.pdbx_description
1 polymer ?
#
loop_
_entity_poly.entity_id
_entity_poly.type
_entity_poly.pdbx_seq_one_letter_code
_entity_poly.pdbx_strand_id
1 'polypeptide(L)'
;MDASSFAPFNTVRAYGLEGFLTGDCVRPPAMVVDAKDPQVFIENPDFLYWTRMDQFLVSWLIGSIYEAMLGHVIRCTFASEIWSTLHELLTESGFYYLEASTKLLNLFTLGFQLQWALTQTLQDSNLLKALTLNFYKNEFLNFAQ
;
A
#
# COMPACT_ATOMS: atom_id res chain seq x y z
N MET A 1 7.31 5.26 23.89
CA MET A 1 6.09 5.53 23.11
C MET A 1 5.66 4.20 22.53
N ASP A 2 4.41 3.81 22.75
CA ASP A 2 3.83 2.61 22.15
C ASP A 2 3.39 2.93 20.71
N ALA A 3 3.58 2.01 19.77
CA ALA A 3 3.20 2.21 18.36
C ALA A 3 1.71 2.59 18.16
N SER A 4 0.88 2.37 19.19
CA SER A 4 -0.52 2.78 19.29
C SER A 4 -0.75 4.30 19.24
N SER A 5 0.25 5.13 19.56
CA SER A 5 0.09 6.58 19.62
C SER A 5 0.13 7.27 18.25
N PHE A 6 0.35 6.53 17.16
CA PHE A 6 0.43 7.09 15.80
C PHE A 6 -0.92 6.93 15.06
N ALA A 7 -1.57 8.05 14.73
CA ALA A 7 -2.87 8.05 14.05
C ALA A 7 -2.90 7.19 12.76
N PRO A 8 -1.86 7.21 11.91
CA PRO A 8 -1.76 6.30 10.76
C PRO A 8 -1.83 4.81 11.12
N PHE A 9 -1.25 4.38 12.25
CA PHE A 9 -1.32 2.98 12.68
C PHE A 9 -2.75 2.54 13.01
N ASN A 10 -3.51 3.42 13.67
CA ASN A 10 -4.90 3.14 14.03
C ASN A 10 -5.81 3.09 12.79
N THR A 11 -5.54 3.92 11.77
CA THR A 11 -6.26 3.85 10.49
C THR A 11 -5.98 2.53 9.77
N VAL A 12 -4.72 2.12 9.66
CA VAL A 12 -4.35 0.87 8.98
C VAL A 12 -4.92 -0.35 9.70
N ARG A 13 -4.91 -0.34 11.03
CA ARG A 13 -5.57 -1.36 11.86
C ARG A 13 -7.08 -1.43 11.65
N ALA A 14 -7.76 -0.29 11.42
CA ALA A 14 -9.19 -0.30 11.14
C ALA A 14 -9.55 -1.05 9.84
N TYR A 15 -8.59 -1.19 8.93
CA TYR A 15 -8.72 -1.95 7.68
C TYR A 15 -8.11 -3.36 7.75
N GLY A 16 -7.57 -3.79 8.90
CA GLY A 16 -6.94 -5.11 9.05
C GLY A 16 -5.62 -5.27 8.29
N LEU A 17 -4.94 -4.15 8.02
CA LEU A 17 -3.70 -4.12 7.23
C LEU A 17 -2.44 -3.94 8.10
N GLU A 18 -2.57 -3.95 9.42
CA GLU A 18 -1.49 -3.67 10.37
C GLU A 18 -0.31 -4.65 10.22
N GLY A 19 -0.58 -5.90 9.81
CA GLY A 19 0.44 -6.92 9.58
C GLY A 19 1.45 -6.54 8.49
N PHE A 20 1.07 -5.68 7.53
CA PHE A 20 1.99 -5.17 6.51
C PHE A 20 2.97 -4.14 7.08
N LEU A 21 2.57 -3.40 8.13
CA LEU A 21 3.44 -2.41 8.78
C LEU A 21 4.36 -3.06 9.81
N THR A 22 3.86 -4.05 10.55
CA THR A 22 4.65 -4.77 11.55
C THR A 22 5.55 -5.84 10.94
N GLY A 23 5.33 -6.20 9.67
CA GLY A 23 6.04 -7.28 8.99
C GLY A 23 5.50 -8.68 9.32
N ASP A 24 4.42 -8.78 10.09
CA ASP A 24 3.77 -10.05 10.42
C ASP A 24 3.08 -10.69 9.19
N CYS A 25 2.73 -9.88 8.18
CA CYS A 25 2.19 -10.37 6.92
C CYS A 25 3.31 -10.89 6.02
N VAL A 26 3.59 -12.19 6.09
CA VAL A 26 4.66 -12.85 5.33
C VAL A 26 4.37 -12.78 3.83
N ARG A 27 5.37 -12.32 3.06
CA ARG A 27 5.34 -12.26 1.59
C ARG A 27 5.15 -13.67 1.01
N PRO A 28 4.05 -13.92 0.27
CA PRO A 28 3.83 -15.21 -0.38
C PRO A 28 4.86 -15.48 -1.51
N PRO A 29 5.05 -16.74 -1.93
CA PRO A 29 5.83 -17.05 -3.12
C PRO A 29 5.18 -16.46 -4.37
N ALA A 30 5.98 -15.91 -5.29
CA ALA A 30 5.49 -15.29 -6.52
C ALA A 30 4.82 -16.30 -7.47
N MET A 31 5.31 -17.53 -7.48
CA MET A 31 4.80 -18.63 -8.29
C MET A 31 4.39 -19.78 -7.38
N VAL A 32 3.28 -20.44 -7.71
CA VAL A 32 2.80 -21.67 -7.08
C VAL A 32 2.56 -22.72 -8.14
N VAL A 33 2.55 -23.99 -7.74
CA VAL A 33 2.25 -25.10 -8.64
C VAL A 33 0.75 -25.09 -8.97
N ASP A 34 0.39 -25.34 -10.22
CA ASP A 34 -1.02 -25.45 -10.62
C ASP A 34 -1.66 -26.65 -9.91
N ALA A 35 -2.81 -26.43 -9.28
CA ALA A 35 -3.59 -27.48 -8.64
C ALA A 35 -4.04 -28.58 -9.63
N LYS A 36 -4.10 -28.27 -10.93
CA LYS A 36 -4.50 -29.20 -12.00
C LYS A 36 -3.32 -29.91 -12.65
N ASP A 37 -2.13 -29.32 -12.63
CA ASP A 37 -0.92 -29.89 -13.22
C ASP A 37 0.32 -29.57 -12.37
N PRO A 38 0.88 -30.57 -11.66
CA PRO A 38 2.06 -30.40 -10.83
C PRO A 38 3.34 -29.97 -11.55
N GLN A 39 3.39 -30.04 -12.88
CA GLN A 39 4.55 -29.60 -13.68
C GLN A 39 4.43 -28.16 -14.18
N VAL A 40 3.29 -27.51 -13.96
CA VAL A 40 3.03 -26.14 -14.38
C VAL A 40 3.14 -25.21 -13.18
N PHE A 41 3.92 -24.14 -13.32
CA PHE A 41 3.98 -23.05 -12.36
C PHE A 41 3.11 -21.89 -12.84
N ILE A 42 2.24 -21.40 -11.96
CA ILE A 42 1.33 -20.28 -12.21
C ILE A 42 1.63 -19.15 -11.23
N GLU A 43 1.28 -17.91 -11.61
CA GLU A 43 1.36 -16.76 -10.72
C GLU A 43 0.46 -16.98 -9.49
N ASN A 44 1.00 -16.65 -8.33
CA ASN A 44 0.25 -16.74 -7.09
C ASN A 44 -0.66 -15.50 -6.93
N PRO A 45 -1.99 -15.66 -6.92
CA PRO A 45 -2.90 -14.54 -6.69
C PRO A 45 -2.69 -13.87 -5.33
N ASP A 46 -2.26 -14.62 -4.30
CA ASP A 46 -1.99 -14.09 -2.97
C ASP A 46 -0.74 -13.20 -2.96
N PHE A 47 0.26 -13.52 -3.79
CA PHE A 47 1.43 -12.66 -3.97
C PHE A 47 1.08 -11.33 -4.64
N LEU A 48 0.21 -11.38 -5.65
CA LEU A 48 -0.27 -10.17 -6.32
C LEU A 48 -1.09 -9.30 -5.37
N TYR A 49 -1.97 -9.92 -4.57
CA TYR A 49 -2.74 -9.22 -3.54
C TYR A 49 -1.82 -8.58 -2.49
N TRP A 50 -0.88 -9.36 -1.94
CA TRP A 50 0.09 -8.89 -0.96
C TRP A 50 0.88 -7.70 -1.49
N THR A 51 1.43 -7.82 -2.72
CA THR A 51 2.22 -6.76 -3.36
C THR A 51 1.38 -5.50 -3.56
N ARG A 52 0.11 -5.64 -3.97
CA ARG A 52 -0.79 -4.50 -4.15
C ARG A 52 -1.06 -3.77 -2.83
N MET A 53 -1.32 -4.51 -1.75
CA MET A 53 -1.60 -3.91 -0.44
C MET A 53 -0.35 -3.27 0.16
N ASP A 54 0.80 -3.93 0.07
CA ASP A 54 2.08 -3.39 0.52
C ASP A 54 2.44 -2.10 -0.23
N GLN A 55 2.41 -2.11 -1.56
CA GLN A 55 2.77 -0.94 -2.37
C GLN A 55 1.76 0.21 -2.25
N PHE A 56 0.49 -0.12 -1.98
CA PHE A 56 -0.51 0.87 -1.60
C PHE A 56 -0.09 1.58 -0.29
N LEU A 57 0.29 0.81 0.73
CA LEU A 57 0.74 1.36 2.00
C LEU A 57 2.07 2.11 1.86
N VAL A 58 2.99 1.69 0.99
CA VAL A 58 4.21 2.45 0.65
C VAL A 58 3.87 3.82 0.09
N SER A 59 3.02 3.87 -0.94
CA SER A 59 2.58 5.13 -1.57
C SER A 59 1.89 6.05 -0.56
N TRP A 60 1.07 5.44 0.29
CA TRP A 60 0.35 6.12 1.37
C TRP A 60 1.30 6.67 2.43
N LEU A 61 2.28 5.88 2.89
CA LEU A 61 3.28 6.31 3.87
C LEU A 61 4.16 7.44 3.31
N ILE A 62 4.66 7.30 2.08
CA ILE A 62 5.48 8.33 1.40
C ILE A 62 4.67 9.62 1.17
N GLY A 63 3.41 9.51 0.74
CA GLY A 63 2.52 10.66 0.63
C GLY A 63 2.15 11.27 1.98
N SER A 64 2.38 10.53 3.08
CA SER A 64 2.06 10.94 4.44
C SER A 64 3.22 11.54 5.23
N ILE A 65 4.38 11.79 4.64
CA ILE A 65 5.55 12.27 5.38
C ILE A 65 6.07 13.58 4.85
N TYR A 66 6.76 14.34 5.69
CA TYR A 66 7.32 15.63 5.29
C TYR A 66 8.51 15.43 4.35
N GLU A 67 8.77 16.40 3.49
CA GLU A 67 9.79 16.29 2.43
C GLU A 67 11.19 15.95 2.96
N ALA A 68 11.55 16.50 4.12
CA ALA A 68 12.81 16.19 4.79
C ALA A 68 12.86 14.78 5.45
N MET A 69 11.77 13.99 5.50
CA MET A 69 11.83 12.54 5.79
C MET A 69 12.01 11.69 4.54
N LEU A 70 11.61 12.21 3.36
CA LEU A 70 11.64 11.43 2.12
C LEU A 70 13.03 10.88 1.83
N GLY A 71 14.08 11.67 2.10
CA GLY A 71 15.47 11.24 1.93
C GLY A 71 15.86 10.01 2.75
N HIS A 72 15.18 9.77 3.88
CA HIS A 72 15.45 8.61 4.73
C HIS A 72 14.70 7.35 4.26
N VAL A 73 13.50 7.51 3.69
CA VAL A 73 12.64 6.38 3.30
C VAL A 73 12.74 6.01 1.82
N ILE A 74 13.41 6.82 0.99
CA ILE A 74 13.52 6.58 -0.47
C ILE A 74 14.23 5.26 -0.83
N ARG A 75 14.97 4.67 0.13
CA ARG A 75 15.66 3.38 -0.03
C ARG A 75 14.83 2.20 0.45
N CYS A 76 13.70 2.45 1.11
CA CYS A 76 12.78 1.43 1.58
C CYS A 76 11.89 0.99 0.42
N THR A 77 11.68 -0.31 0.31
CA THR A 77 10.89 -0.92 -0.76
C THR A 77 9.53 -1.39 -0.25
N PHE A 78 9.46 -1.79 1.03
CA PHE A 78 8.25 -2.33 1.65
C PHE A 78 7.68 -1.39 2.71
N ALA A 79 6.36 -1.51 2.96
CA ALA A 79 5.66 -0.66 3.91
C ALA A 79 6.22 -0.82 5.34
N SER A 80 6.63 -2.02 5.72
CA SER A 80 7.24 -2.32 7.02
C SER A 80 8.59 -1.62 7.23
N GLU A 81 9.41 -1.51 6.18
CA GLU A 81 10.71 -0.82 6.23
C GLU A 81 10.52 0.69 6.41
N ILE A 82 9.59 1.28 5.65
CA ILE A 82 9.23 2.69 5.76
C ILE A 82 8.68 2.95 7.17
N TRP A 83 7.75 2.12 7.62
CA TRP A 83 7.15 2.23 8.93
C TRP A 83 8.18 2.22 10.07
N SER A 84 9.12 1.28 10.02
CA SER A 84 10.20 1.17 11.02
C SER A 84 11.11 2.39 11.01
N THR A 85 11.52 2.84 9.81
CA THR A 85 12.37 4.04 9.65
C THR A 85 11.67 5.30 10.18
N LEU A 86 10.38 5.47 9.87
CA LEU A 86 9.60 6.60 10.38
C LEU A 86 9.49 6.56 11.89
N HIS A 87 9.23 5.38 12.46
CA HIS A 87 9.14 5.22 13.91
C HIS A 87 10.45 5.62 14.61
N GLU A 88 11.61 5.24 14.06
CA GLU A 88 12.93 5.64 14.55
C GLU A 88 13.12 7.16 14.48
N LEU A 89 12.93 7.77 13.30
CA LEU A 89 13.09 9.21 13.09
C LEU A 89 12.20 10.04 14.01
N LEU A 90 10.96 9.61 14.19
CA LEU A 90 9.98 10.27 15.04
C LEU A 90 10.33 10.12 16.52
N THR A 91 10.88 8.97 16.94
CA THR A 91 11.33 8.77 18.31
C THR A 91 12.54 9.66 18.63
N GLU A 92 13.43 9.86 17.66
CA GLU A 92 14.61 10.73 17.80
C GLU A 92 14.25 12.23 17.78
N SER A 93 13.20 12.60 17.05
CA SER A 93 13.01 13.99 16.61
C SER A 93 11.66 14.60 17.00
N GLY A 94 11.35 14.62 18.31
CA GLY A 94 10.10 15.08 18.95
C GLY A 94 9.36 16.33 18.40
N PHE A 95 9.94 17.12 17.49
CA PHE A 95 9.38 18.33 16.89
C PHE A 95 8.51 18.11 15.64
N TYR A 96 8.66 17.02 14.87
CA TYR A 96 7.97 16.87 13.58
C TYR A 96 6.48 16.43 13.65
N TYR A 97 5.97 16.14 14.85
CA TYR A 97 4.65 15.55 15.06
C TYR A 97 3.47 16.50 14.77
N LEU A 98 3.61 17.80 15.04
CA LEU A 98 2.48 18.74 14.99
C LEU A 98 2.16 19.25 13.57
N GLU A 99 3.19 19.42 12.74
CA GLU A 99 3.03 19.91 11.36
C GLU A 99 2.71 18.79 10.38
N ALA A 100 3.26 17.58 10.62
CA ALA A 100 2.86 16.38 9.89
C ALA A 100 1.37 16.06 10.15
N SER A 101 0.93 15.96 11.41
CA SER A 101 -0.42 15.46 11.74
C SER A 101 -1.60 16.24 11.15
N THR A 102 -1.47 17.54 10.87
CA THR A 102 -2.61 18.39 10.45
C THR A 102 -2.82 18.48 8.95
N LYS A 103 -1.76 18.57 8.13
CA LYS A 103 -1.87 18.51 6.66
C LYS A 103 -2.25 17.11 6.17
N LEU A 104 -1.86 16.09 6.92
CA LEU A 104 -2.01 14.68 6.59
C LEU A 104 -3.40 14.11 6.87
N LEU A 105 -4.16 14.61 7.85
CA LEU A 105 -5.47 14.02 8.15
C LEU A 105 -6.54 14.38 7.09
N ASN A 106 -6.47 15.61 6.54
CA ASN A 106 -7.51 16.17 5.67
C ASN A 106 -7.42 15.72 4.21
N LEU A 107 -6.21 15.64 3.61
CA LEU A 107 -6.04 15.17 2.23
C LEU A 107 -6.29 13.66 2.09
N PHE A 108 -6.12 12.95 3.19
CA PHE A 108 -6.00 11.50 3.24
C PHE A 108 -7.33 10.81 3.51
N THR A 109 -8.21 11.41 4.31
CA THR A 109 -9.58 10.93 4.48
C THR A 109 -10.36 11.08 3.17
N LEU A 110 -10.19 12.18 2.44
CA LEU A 110 -10.85 12.43 1.15
C LEU A 110 -10.30 11.53 0.03
N GLY A 111 -8.97 11.37 -0.06
CA GLY A 111 -8.34 10.50 -1.05
C GLY A 111 -8.66 9.02 -0.84
N PHE A 112 -8.64 8.56 0.42
CA PHE A 112 -8.97 7.17 0.78
C PHE A 112 -10.44 6.84 0.52
N GLN A 113 -11.37 7.73 0.89
CA GLN A 113 -12.80 7.55 0.62
C GLN A 113 -13.08 7.47 -0.89
N LEU A 114 -12.45 8.32 -1.71
CA LEU A 114 -12.60 8.31 -3.16
C LEU A 114 -12.03 7.04 -3.80
N GLN A 115 -10.79 6.67 -3.46
CA GLN A 115 -10.14 5.49 -4.01
C GLN A 115 -10.88 4.20 -3.61
N TRP A 116 -11.34 4.12 -2.36
CA TRP A 116 -12.09 2.97 -1.86
C TRP A 116 -13.48 2.86 -2.50
N ALA A 117 -14.20 3.97 -2.61
CA ALA A 117 -15.50 4.02 -3.29
C ALA A 117 -15.38 3.61 -4.76
N LEU A 118 -14.31 4.05 -5.45
CA LEU A 118 -14.01 3.64 -6.83
C LEU A 118 -13.71 2.15 -6.92
N THR A 119 -12.96 1.59 -5.98
CA THR A 119 -12.59 0.17 -6.00
C THR A 119 -13.80 -0.75 -5.78
N GLN A 120 -14.70 -0.39 -4.86
CA GLN A 120 -15.96 -1.13 -4.67
C GLN A 120 -16.92 -0.99 -5.87
N THR A 121 -17.11 0.22 -6.41
CA THR A 121 -17.99 0.43 -7.58
C THR A 121 -17.47 -0.26 -8.85
N LEU A 122 -16.14 -0.37 -9.00
CA LEU A 122 -15.52 -1.15 -10.07
C LEU A 122 -15.65 -2.67 -9.85
N GLN A 123 -15.74 -3.14 -8.61
CA GLN A 123 -16.00 -4.55 -8.30
C GLN A 123 -17.48 -4.95 -8.53
N ASP A 124 -18.43 -4.02 -8.41
CA ASP A 124 -19.85 -4.31 -8.61
C ASP A 124 -20.33 -4.15 -10.06
N SER A 125 -19.65 -3.35 -10.88
CA SER A 125 -20.07 -3.08 -12.27
C SER A 125 -19.31 -3.93 -13.31
N ASN A 126 -19.99 -4.92 -13.88
CA ASN A 126 -19.46 -5.76 -14.97
C ASN A 126 -19.02 -4.97 -16.21
N LEU A 127 -19.66 -3.82 -16.47
CA LEU A 127 -19.34 -2.94 -17.60
C LEU A 127 -18.03 -2.17 -17.37
N LEU A 128 -17.80 -1.68 -16.15
CA LEU A 128 -16.58 -0.96 -15.83
C LEU A 128 -15.37 -1.90 -15.75
N LYS A 129 -15.54 -3.14 -15.25
CA LYS A 129 -14.49 -4.16 -15.34
C LYS A 129 -14.02 -4.41 -16.77
N ALA A 130 -14.96 -4.49 -17.72
CA ALA A 130 -14.64 -4.71 -19.13
C ALA A 130 -13.94 -3.50 -19.76
N LEU A 131 -14.36 -2.28 -19.42
CA LEU A 131 -13.73 -1.05 -19.92
C LEU A 131 -12.34 -0.82 -19.30
N THR A 132 -12.15 -1.06 -18.00
CA THR A 132 -10.86 -0.96 -17.34
C THR A 132 -9.89 -2.03 -17.86
N LEU A 133 -10.34 -3.28 -18.04
CA LEU A 133 -9.52 -4.35 -18.63
C LEU A 133 -9.12 -4.03 -20.08
N ASN A 134 -10.01 -3.43 -20.87
CA ASN A 134 -9.70 -2.97 -22.23
C ASN A 134 -8.75 -1.76 -22.22
N PHE A 135 -8.88 -0.85 -21.27
CA PHE A 135 -7.97 0.29 -21.11
C PHE A 135 -6.55 -0.19 -20.77
N TYR A 136 -6.40 -1.08 -19.78
CA TYR A 136 -5.11 -1.66 -19.41
C TYR A 136 -4.49 -2.49 -20.55
N LYS A 137 -5.29 -3.25 -21.31
CA LYS A 137 -4.79 -3.99 -22.49
C LYS A 137 -4.30 -3.07 -23.62
N ASN A 138 -4.96 -1.94 -23.83
CA ASN A 138 -4.62 -1.01 -24.90
C ASN A 138 -3.43 -0.10 -24.56
N GLU A 139 -3.26 0.30 -23.29
CA GLU A 139 -2.08 1.09 -22.89
C GLU A 139 -0.79 0.25 -22.83
N PHE A 140 -0.84 -1.01 -22.38
CA PHE A 140 0.36 -1.86 -22.34
C PHE A 140 0.88 -2.27 -23.72
N LEU A 141 0.02 -2.37 -24.74
CA LEU A 141 0.45 -2.67 -26.11
C LEU A 141 1.02 -1.45 -26.84
N ASN A 142 0.63 -0.23 -26.46
CA ASN A 142 1.18 1.01 -27.02
C ASN A 142 2.54 1.42 -26.43
N PHE A 143 2.93 0.86 -25.28
CA PHE A 143 4.27 1.05 -24.70
C PHE A 143 5.29 -0.02 -25.14
N ALA A 144 4.87 -1.03 -25.90
CA ALA A 144 5.71 -2.12 -26.40
C ALA A 144 6.07 -2.00 -27.90
N GLN A 145 5.84 -0.83 -28.51
CA GLN A 145 6.31 -0.44 -29.85
C GLN A 145 7.28 0.74 -29.73
#